data_AF-A0A2N2YWV9-F1
#
_entry.id   AF-A0A2N2YWV9-F1
#
_cell.length_a   1.000
_cell.length_b   1.000
_cell.length_c   1.000
_cell.angle_alpha   90.00
_cell.angle_beta   90.00
_cell.angle_gamma   90.00
#
_symmetry.space_group_name_H-M   'P 1'
#
loop_
_entity.id
_entity.type
_entity.pdbx_description
1 polymer ?
#
loop_
_entity_poly.entity_id
_entity_poly.type
_entity_poly.pdbx_seq_one_letter_code
_entity_poly.pdbx_strand_id
1 'polypeptide(L)'
;ISKSFILKEVELECVKKPDDEIIALFSKITDKSPSKRTVIELEWIFQYPWLVSSPKGDRIGEKYFFSSSPKRFEQYIIKVSKKSELLGFLMINDTDGYISTPYIYCNEKDSNIFAKILLRHAARVGASRLTTYHEQIAKELKGLWPFGWLSLSQQRNFFATNEVVNEFGESSLPFLEGDGDCAFV
;
A
#
# COMPACT_ATOMS: atom_id res chain seq x y z
N ILE A 1 17.25 23.10 13.37
CA ILE A 1 15.87 23.10 13.96
C ILE A 1 15.08 21.97 13.29
N SER A 2 15.15 20.76 13.83
CA SER A 2 14.31 19.64 13.39
C SER A 2 13.20 19.48 14.43
N LYS A 3 11.98 19.90 14.10
CA LYS A 3 10.83 19.69 14.97
C LYS A 3 10.52 18.20 14.97
N SER A 4 11.01 17.49 15.99
CA SER A 4 10.52 16.18 16.38
C SER A 4 9.04 16.33 16.76
N PHE A 5 8.14 16.06 15.81
CA PHE A 5 6.71 16.00 16.08
C PHE A 5 6.39 14.69 16.78
N ILE A 6 5.92 14.79 18.02
CA ILE A 6 5.37 13.67 18.74
C ILE A 6 3.96 13.43 18.19
N LEU A 7 3.75 12.30 17.52
CA LEU A 7 2.42 11.74 17.22
C LEU A 7 1.82 11.26 18.54
N LYS A 8 1.43 12.18 19.41
CA LYS A 8 1.10 11.91 20.83
C LYS A 8 -0.33 11.41 21.06
N GLU A 9 -1.11 11.22 19.99
CA GLU A 9 -2.55 10.95 20.08
C GLU A 9 -3.05 9.89 19.08
N VAL A 10 -2.16 9.21 18.35
CA VAL A 10 -2.57 8.14 17.42
C VAL A 10 -2.07 6.79 17.90
N GLU A 11 -2.95 5.81 17.80
CA GLU A 11 -2.71 4.41 18.12
C GLU A 11 -2.49 3.65 16.82
N LEU A 12 -1.45 2.82 16.80
CA LEU A 12 -1.11 2.00 15.64
C LEU A 12 -1.25 0.53 16.01
N GLU A 13 -2.03 -0.20 15.22
CA GLU A 13 -2.20 -1.64 15.37
C GLU A 13 -1.79 -2.32 14.06
N CYS A 14 -0.92 -3.33 14.15
CA CYS A 14 -0.50 -4.12 12.99
C CYS A 14 -1.24 -5.45 13.00
N VAL A 15 -2.07 -5.69 11.99
CA VAL A 15 -2.86 -6.92 11.85
C VAL A 15 -2.47 -7.66 10.59
N LYS A 16 -2.42 -9.00 10.66
CA LYS A 16 -2.10 -9.87 9.51
C LYS A 16 -3.31 -10.22 8.66
N LYS A 17 -4.51 -9.89 9.15
CA LYS A 17 -5.79 -10.16 8.49
C LYS A 17 -6.70 -8.96 8.67
N PRO A 18 -7.55 -8.64 7.68
CA PRO A 18 -8.54 -7.58 7.81
C PRO A 18 -9.59 -7.95 8.87
N ASP A 19 -10.05 -6.95 9.60
CA ASP A 19 -11.21 -7.02 10.49
C ASP A 19 -12.40 -6.24 9.89
N ASP A 20 -13.54 -6.24 10.59
CA ASP A 20 -14.77 -5.60 10.09
C ASP A 20 -14.60 -4.11 9.80
N GLU A 21 -13.79 -3.39 10.58
CA GLU A 21 -13.54 -1.96 10.36
C GLU A 21 -12.71 -1.73 9.10
N ILE A 22 -11.68 -2.56 8.88
CA ILE A 22 -10.87 -2.53 7.65
C ILE A 22 -11.73 -2.88 6.44
N ILE A 23 -12.57 -3.91 6.54
CA ILE A 23 -13.44 -4.36 5.44
C ILE A 23 -14.39 -3.22 5.04
N ALA A 24 -15.01 -2.55 6.01
CA ALA A 24 -15.90 -1.43 5.74
C ALA A 24 -15.20 -0.28 4.98
N LEU A 25 -13.98 0.07 5.40
CA LEU A 25 -13.18 1.10 4.73
C LEU A 25 -12.65 0.66 3.36
N PHE A 26 -12.28 -0.61 3.22
CA PHE A 26 -11.82 -1.20 1.96
C PHE A 26 -12.94 -1.16 0.91
N SER A 27 -14.14 -1.64 1.25
CA SER A 27 -15.30 -1.57 0.36
C SER A 27 -15.62 -0.13 -0.08
N LYS A 28 -15.43 0.85 0.80
CA LYS A 28 -15.65 2.27 0.47
C LYS A 28 -14.69 2.79 -0.60
N ILE A 29 -13.43 2.34 -0.62
CA ILE A 29 -12.46 2.76 -1.65
C ILE A 29 -12.60 1.97 -2.94
N THR A 30 -12.88 0.67 -2.86
CA THR A 30 -12.94 -0.20 -4.04
C THR A 30 -14.24 -0.07 -4.82
N ASP A 31 -15.35 0.34 -4.19
CA ASP A 31 -16.63 0.58 -4.89
C ASP A 31 -16.49 1.64 -6.00
N LYS A 32 -15.54 2.57 -5.83
CA LYS A 32 -15.21 3.62 -6.81
C LYS A 32 -14.11 3.21 -7.80
N SER A 33 -13.54 2.02 -7.64
CA SER A 33 -12.52 1.50 -8.55
C SER A 33 -13.16 0.61 -9.62
N PRO A 34 -12.56 0.50 -10.81
CA PRO A 34 -12.98 -0.45 -11.83
C PRO A 34 -13.03 -1.91 -11.35
N SER A 35 -12.15 -2.29 -10.42
CA SER A 35 -12.05 -3.67 -9.94
C SER A 35 -13.20 -4.08 -9.02
N LYS A 36 -13.86 -3.10 -8.37
CA LYS A 36 -14.96 -3.31 -7.40
C LYS A 36 -14.72 -4.44 -6.41
N ARG A 37 -13.46 -4.61 -5.98
CA ARG A 37 -13.07 -5.70 -5.07
C ARG A 37 -13.89 -5.67 -3.79
N THR A 38 -14.32 -6.85 -3.39
CA THR A 38 -15.11 -7.09 -2.19
C THR A 38 -14.24 -7.68 -1.08
N VAL A 39 -14.86 -7.99 0.05
CA VAL A 39 -14.23 -8.73 1.15
C VAL A 39 -13.64 -10.07 0.69
N ILE A 40 -14.28 -10.74 -0.28
CA ILE A 40 -13.83 -12.04 -0.79
C ILE A 40 -12.44 -11.88 -1.44
N GLU A 41 -12.27 -10.87 -2.28
CA GLU A 41 -10.97 -10.59 -2.90
C GLU A 41 -9.94 -10.11 -1.88
N LEU A 42 -10.34 -9.32 -0.88
CA LEU A 42 -9.42 -8.91 0.19
C LEU A 42 -8.90 -10.11 0.97
N GLU A 43 -9.78 -11.00 1.40
CA GLU A 43 -9.40 -12.25 2.08
C GLU A 43 -8.53 -13.13 1.19
N TRP A 44 -8.86 -13.21 -0.10
CA TRP A 44 -8.10 -13.98 -1.08
C TRP A 44 -6.66 -13.46 -1.21
N ILE A 45 -6.46 -12.15 -1.26
CA ILE A 45 -5.13 -11.52 -1.31
C ILE A 45 -4.28 -11.94 -0.11
N PHE A 46 -4.81 -11.81 1.10
CA PHE A 46 -4.08 -12.15 2.33
C PHE A 46 -3.86 -13.66 2.51
N GLN A 47 -4.77 -14.49 2.01
CA GLN A 47 -4.67 -15.93 2.16
C GLN A 47 -3.73 -16.57 1.13
N TYR A 48 -3.63 -15.98 -0.07
CA TYR A 48 -2.87 -16.54 -1.19
C TYR A 48 -1.94 -15.49 -1.83
N PRO A 49 -0.99 -14.90 -1.06
CA PRO A 49 0.02 -14.03 -1.66
C PRO A 49 0.86 -14.82 -2.68
N TRP A 50 1.28 -14.14 -3.74
CA TRP A 50 2.06 -14.77 -4.79
C TRP A 50 3.53 -14.94 -4.41
N LEU A 51 4.00 -14.14 -3.45
CA LEU A 51 5.33 -14.27 -2.88
C LEU A 51 5.30 -15.09 -1.60
N VAL A 52 6.22 -16.06 -1.52
CA VAL A 52 6.47 -16.84 -0.31
C VAL A 52 7.93 -16.64 0.07
N SER A 53 8.19 -16.35 1.35
CA SER A 53 9.55 -16.19 1.85
C SER A 53 10.36 -17.47 1.65
N SER A 54 11.53 -17.35 1.01
CA SER A 54 12.53 -18.41 0.91
C SER A 54 13.86 -17.91 1.49
N PRO A 55 14.10 -18.05 2.80
CA PRO A 55 15.28 -17.49 3.47
C PRO A 55 16.61 -18.01 2.91
N LYS A 56 16.61 -19.22 2.34
CA LYS A 56 17.80 -19.86 1.73
C LYS A 56 17.97 -19.47 0.26
N GLY A 57 17.09 -18.64 -0.29
CA GLY A 57 16.99 -18.35 -1.71
C GLY A 57 16.36 -19.50 -2.48
N ASP A 58 15.74 -19.18 -3.62
CA ASP A 58 15.30 -20.19 -4.57
C ASP A 58 16.35 -20.40 -5.67
N ARG A 59 16.96 -21.58 -5.68
CA ARG A 59 17.96 -21.99 -6.67
C ARG A 59 17.37 -22.10 -8.09
N ILE A 60 16.04 -22.23 -8.21
CA ILE A 60 15.32 -22.19 -9.48
C ILE A 60 15.08 -20.73 -9.91
N GLY A 61 14.70 -19.85 -8.97
CA GLY A 61 14.57 -18.41 -9.18
C GLY A 61 15.83 -17.71 -9.72
N GLU A 62 17.03 -18.22 -9.43
CA GLU A 62 18.29 -17.72 -10.05
C GLU A 62 18.36 -17.96 -11.56
N LYS A 63 17.58 -18.92 -12.08
CA LYS A 63 17.54 -19.30 -13.51
C LYS A 63 16.27 -18.85 -14.22
N TYR A 64 15.20 -18.61 -13.48
CA TYR A 64 13.89 -18.21 -14.00
C TYR A 64 13.41 -16.95 -13.28
N PHE A 65 13.49 -15.81 -13.96
CA PHE A 65 13.09 -14.50 -13.44
C PHE A 65 11.60 -14.41 -13.05
N PHE A 66 10.77 -15.32 -13.55
CA PHE A 66 9.33 -15.37 -13.26
C PHE A 66 8.97 -16.18 -12.02
N SER A 67 9.94 -16.82 -11.35
CA SER A 67 9.69 -17.69 -10.18
C SER A 67 10.56 -17.33 -8.97
N SER A 68 11.10 -16.11 -8.89
CA SER A 68 11.97 -15.74 -7.77
C SER A 68 11.19 -15.57 -6.47
N SER A 69 11.46 -16.43 -5.49
CA SER A 69 10.98 -16.25 -4.12
C SER A 69 11.91 -15.29 -3.35
N PRO A 70 11.40 -14.19 -2.76
CA PRO A 70 12.21 -13.26 -1.97
C PRO A 70 12.72 -13.93 -0.70
N LYS A 71 13.78 -13.39 -0.09
CA LYS A 71 14.29 -13.94 1.18
C LYS A 71 13.28 -13.71 2.30
N ARG A 72 12.62 -12.56 2.27
CA ARG A 72 11.56 -12.14 3.18
C ARG A 72 10.43 -11.47 2.40
N PHE A 73 9.22 -11.93 2.63
CA PHE A 73 7.98 -11.30 2.23
C PHE A 73 7.03 -11.26 3.43
N GLU A 74 6.54 -10.07 3.74
CA GLU A 74 5.48 -9.87 4.73
C GLU A 74 4.39 -8.97 4.16
N GLN A 75 3.13 -9.40 4.32
CA GLN A 75 1.96 -8.61 4.00
C GLN A 75 1.08 -8.44 5.24
N TYR A 76 0.73 -7.20 5.56
CA TYR A 76 -0.05 -6.84 6.75
C TYR A 76 -0.71 -5.47 6.59
N ILE A 77 -1.55 -5.12 7.57
CA ILE A 77 -2.27 -3.85 7.62
C ILE A 77 -1.88 -3.10 8.88
N ILE A 78 -1.62 -1.80 8.74
CA ILE A 78 -1.45 -0.88 9.85
C ILE A 78 -2.75 -0.08 9.98
N LYS A 79 -3.51 -0.33 11.06
CA LYS A 79 -4.64 0.51 11.46
C LYS A 79 -4.12 1.75 12.17
N VAL A 80 -4.74 2.89 11.88
CA VAL A 80 -4.41 4.18 12.50
C VAL A 80 -5.66 4.71 13.17
N SER A 81 -5.66 4.74 14.50
CA SER A 81 -6.80 5.20 15.29
C SER A 81 -6.45 6.42 16.13
N LYS A 82 -7.45 7.23 16.48
CA LYS A 82 -7.32 8.34 17.41
C LYS A 82 -8.49 8.32 18.38
N LYS A 83 -8.21 8.24 19.69
CA LYS A 83 -9.24 8.13 20.73
C LYS A 83 -10.23 6.99 20.44
N SER A 84 -9.70 5.84 20.03
CA SER A 84 -10.48 4.64 19.68
C SER A 84 -11.35 4.74 18.42
N GLU A 85 -11.29 5.84 17.66
CA GLU A 85 -11.91 5.97 16.34
C GLU A 85 -10.89 5.61 15.25
N LEU A 86 -11.23 4.70 14.36
CA LEU A 86 -10.39 4.34 13.21
C LEU A 86 -10.36 5.48 12.19
N LEU A 87 -9.19 6.10 12.01
CA LEU A 87 -8.98 7.14 11.01
C LEU A 87 -8.75 6.56 9.60
N GLY A 88 -8.23 5.34 9.54
CA GLY A 88 -7.96 4.62 8.30
C GLY A 88 -6.90 3.53 8.44
N PHE A 89 -6.42 3.04 7.29
CA PHE A 89 -5.46 1.94 7.25
C PHE A 89 -4.43 2.11 6.13
N LEU A 90 -3.29 1.44 6.31
CA LEU A 90 -2.25 1.23 5.31
C LEU A 90 -2.10 -0.28 5.10
N MET A 91 -2.34 -0.79 3.89
CA MET A 91 -1.89 -2.12 3.51
C MET A 91 -0.43 -2.04 3.09
N ILE A 92 0.39 -2.93 3.63
CA ILE A 92 1.84 -2.95 3.46
C ILE A 92 2.25 -4.30 2.86
N ASN A 93 3.01 -4.24 1.77
CA ASN A 93 3.82 -5.37 1.31
C ASN A 93 5.29 -5.00 1.54
N ASP A 94 6.02 -5.79 2.34
CA ASP A 94 7.46 -5.68 2.58
C ASP A 94 8.17 -6.88 1.94
N THR A 95 8.82 -6.62 0.81
CA THR A 95 9.57 -7.61 0.03
C THR A 95 11.06 -7.28 0.13
N ASP A 96 11.81 -8.00 0.95
CA ASP A 96 13.25 -7.77 1.18
C ASP A 96 13.63 -6.30 1.53
N GLY A 97 12.76 -5.60 2.26
CA GLY A 97 12.94 -4.19 2.61
C GLY A 97 12.49 -3.21 1.51
N TYR A 98 11.80 -3.70 0.48
CA TYR A 98 11.07 -2.87 -0.48
C TYR A 98 9.61 -2.81 -0.06
N ILE A 99 9.16 -1.62 0.35
CA ILE A 99 7.78 -1.38 0.77
C ILE A 99 6.94 -0.85 -0.38
N SER A 100 5.80 -1.47 -0.62
CA SER A 100 4.70 -0.93 -1.43
C SER A 100 3.42 -0.79 -0.59
N THR A 101 2.46 -0.02 -1.10
CA THR A 101 1.19 0.24 -0.40
C THR A 101 -0.02 -0.04 -1.29
N PRO A 102 -0.40 -1.30 -1.51
CA PRO A 102 -1.46 -1.65 -2.47
C PRO A 102 -2.78 -0.92 -2.23
N TYR A 103 -3.14 -0.73 -0.96
CA TYR A 103 -4.35 -0.03 -0.56
C TYR A 103 -4.06 0.87 0.63
N ILE A 104 -4.52 2.11 0.53
CA ILE A 104 -4.53 3.07 1.62
C ILE A 104 -5.92 3.68 1.68
N TYR A 105 -6.44 3.80 2.89
CA TYR A 105 -7.55 4.70 3.17
C TYR A 105 -7.15 5.67 4.27
N CYS A 106 -7.29 6.97 3.99
CA CYS A 106 -7.25 8.02 4.98
C CYS A 106 -8.07 9.21 4.50
N ASN A 107 -8.62 9.99 5.43
CA ASN A 107 -9.20 11.28 5.07
C ASN A 107 -8.08 12.26 4.68
N GLU A 108 -8.36 13.18 3.76
CA GLU A 108 -7.36 14.16 3.29
C GLU A 108 -6.74 14.97 4.44
N LYS A 109 -7.56 15.36 5.42
CA LYS A 109 -7.11 16.08 6.64
C LYS A 109 -6.07 15.32 7.46
N ASP A 110 -6.06 13.99 7.36
CA ASP A 110 -5.19 13.10 8.13
C ASP A 110 -4.01 12.56 7.30
N SER A 111 -3.97 12.84 5.99
CA SER A 111 -2.94 12.34 5.05
C SER A 111 -1.49 12.60 5.52
N ASN A 112 -1.22 13.77 6.09
CA ASN A 112 0.10 14.11 6.63
C ASN A 112 0.53 13.18 7.78
N ILE A 113 -0.42 12.76 8.62
CA ILE A 113 -0.18 11.82 9.72
C ILE A 113 0.16 10.44 9.14
N PHE A 114 -0.61 9.98 8.16
CA PHE A 114 -0.38 8.70 7.49
C PHE A 114 0.96 8.65 6.77
N ALA A 115 1.35 9.70 6.05
CA ALA A 115 2.65 9.80 5.40
C ALA A 115 3.82 9.70 6.40
N LYS A 116 3.69 10.36 7.56
CA LYS A 116 4.69 10.26 8.65
C LYS A 116 4.74 8.87 9.28
N ILE A 117 3.58 8.23 9.48
CA ILE A 117 3.50 6.85 9.99
C ILE A 117 4.20 5.91 9.01
N LEU A 118 3.86 5.99 7.72
CA LEU A 118 4.43 5.16 6.66
C LEU A 118 5.95 5.34 6.58
N LEU A 119 6.44 6.58 6.58
CA LEU A 119 7.87 6.87 6.55
C LEU A 119 8.60 6.36 7.80
N ARG A 120 8.02 6.56 8.99
CA ARG A 120 8.60 6.06 10.25
C ARG A 120 8.62 4.54 10.29
N HIS A 121 7.57 3.92 9.78
CA HIS A 121 7.47 2.48 9.67
C HIS A 121 8.54 1.94 8.72
N ALA A 122 8.68 2.51 7.52
CA ALA A 122 9.72 2.17 6.56
C ALA A 122 11.13 2.29 7.17
N ALA A 123 11.41 3.38 7.88
CA ALA A 123 12.69 3.56 8.57
C ALA A 123 12.92 2.49 9.67
N ARG A 124 11.87 2.11 10.41
CA ARG A 124 11.96 1.13 11.50
C ARG A 124 12.26 -0.28 11.00
N VAL A 125 11.69 -0.69 9.87
CA VAL A 125 11.95 -2.00 9.27
C VAL A 125 13.23 -2.04 8.42
N GLY A 126 13.93 -0.90 8.31
CA GLY A 126 15.16 -0.78 7.52
C GLY A 126 14.91 -0.82 6.01
N ALA A 127 13.76 -0.30 5.56
CA ALA A 127 13.39 -0.31 4.15
C ALA A 127 14.41 0.48 3.31
N SER A 128 14.83 -0.11 2.20
CA SER A 128 15.70 0.53 1.21
C SER A 128 14.91 1.34 0.19
N ARG A 129 13.62 1.01 0.01
CA ARG A 129 12.69 1.73 -0.87
C ARG A 129 11.29 1.72 -0.28
N LEU A 130 10.60 2.84 -0.47
CA LEU A 130 9.16 2.97 -0.25
C LEU A 130 8.53 3.46 -1.56
N THR A 131 7.49 2.78 -2.04
CA THR A 131 6.70 3.18 -3.22
C THR A 131 5.23 3.25 -2.84
N THR A 132 4.56 4.31 -3.28
CA THR A 132 3.13 4.50 -3.10
C THR A 132 2.60 5.32 -4.26
N TYR A 133 1.44 4.93 -4.79
CA TYR A 133 0.71 5.66 -5.82
C TYR A 133 -0.53 6.35 -5.27
N HIS A 134 -0.79 6.26 -3.95
CA HIS A 134 -1.85 7.03 -3.33
C HIS A 134 -1.50 8.53 -3.36
N GLU A 135 -2.19 9.30 -4.18
CA GLU A 135 -1.82 10.67 -4.56
C GLU A 135 -1.57 11.59 -3.36
N GLN A 136 -2.52 11.63 -2.40
CA GLN A 136 -2.38 12.49 -1.22
C GLN A 136 -1.18 12.09 -0.36
N ILE A 137 -0.94 10.79 -0.13
CA ILE A 137 0.21 10.31 0.65
C ILE A 137 1.52 10.60 -0.08
N ALA A 138 1.58 10.37 -1.39
CA ALA A 138 2.76 10.67 -2.19
C ALA A 138 3.12 12.17 -2.14
N LYS A 139 2.11 13.05 -2.21
CA LYS A 139 2.27 14.50 -2.07
C LYS A 139 2.81 14.88 -0.69
N GLU A 140 2.24 14.32 0.37
CA GLU A 140 2.69 14.58 1.75
C GLU A 140 4.12 14.07 1.98
N LEU A 141 4.46 12.86 1.52
CA LEU A 141 5.81 12.31 1.60
C LEU A 141 6.84 13.19 0.89
N LYS A 142 6.51 13.73 -0.29
CA LYS A 142 7.37 14.65 -1.04
C LYS A 142 7.62 15.96 -0.28
N GLY A 143 6.70 16.37 0.59
CA GLY A 143 6.88 17.53 1.48
C GLY A 143 7.77 17.27 2.71
N LEU A 144 8.12 16.01 3.03
CA LEU A 144 8.89 15.66 4.22
C LEU A 144 10.41 15.66 3.95
N TRP A 145 11.11 16.69 4.41
CA TRP A 145 12.58 16.73 4.35
C TRP A 145 13.26 15.74 5.33
N PRO A 146 14.38 15.09 4.96
CA PRO A 146 15.09 15.13 3.68
C PRO A 146 14.57 14.13 2.63
N PHE A 147 13.69 13.22 3.02
CA PHE A 147 13.27 12.10 2.17
C PHE A 147 12.56 12.54 0.90
N GLY A 148 11.70 13.56 0.97
CA GLY A 148 11.00 14.10 -0.19
C GLY A 148 11.91 14.64 -1.29
N TRP A 149 13.14 15.07 -0.96
CA TRP A 149 14.14 15.49 -1.95
C TRP A 149 14.84 14.30 -2.61
N LEU A 150 14.98 13.19 -1.89
CA LEU A 150 15.50 11.93 -2.41
C LEU A 150 14.44 11.12 -3.16
N SER A 151 13.17 11.51 -3.06
CA SER A 151 12.04 10.84 -3.70
C SER A 151 12.03 11.07 -5.20
N LEU A 152 11.78 9.99 -5.95
CA LEU A 152 11.56 10.02 -7.39
C LEU A 152 10.05 9.96 -7.69
N SER A 153 9.59 10.81 -8.60
CA SER A 153 8.22 10.71 -9.13
C SER A 153 8.16 9.59 -10.15
N GLN A 154 7.21 8.66 -9.99
CA GLN A 154 6.96 7.58 -10.94
C GLN A 154 5.54 7.72 -11.50
N GLN A 155 5.38 7.40 -12.78
CA GLN A 155 4.08 7.36 -13.44
C GLN A 155 3.74 5.91 -13.74
N ARG A 156 2.47 5.53 -13.54
CA ARG A 156 1.96 4.20 -13.91
C ARG A 156 0.96 4.40 -15.04
N ASN A 157 1.34 3.95 -16.23
CA ASN A 157 0.47 4.00 -17.40
C ASN A 157 -0.32 2.70 -17.48
N PHE A 158 -1.62 2.83 -17.75
CA PHE A 158 -2.49 1.69 -18.05
C PHE A 158 -2.70 1.64 -19.56
N PHE A 159 -2.64 0.44 -20.12
CA PHE A 159 -2.84 0.20 -21.54
C PHE A 159 -4.10 -0.64 -21.71
N ALA A 160 -4.99 -0.19 -22.58
CA ALA A 160 -6.23 -0.87 -22.94
C ALA A 160 -6.49 -0.65 -24.43
N THR A 161 -7.33 -1.50 -25.03
CA THR A 161 -7.79 -1.28 -26.40
C THR A 161 -8.81 -0.13 -26.43
N ASN A 162 -9.02 0.47 -27.60
CA ASN A 162 -9.96 1.58 -27.75
C ASN A 162 -11.39 1.15 -27.39
N GLU A 163 -11.76 -0.10 -27.66
CA GLU A 163 -13.07 -0.66 -27.30
C GLU A 163 -13.29 -0.60 -25.78
N VAL A 164 -12.32 -1.05 -24.99
CA VAL A 164 -12.37 -1.01 -23.53
C VAL A 164 -12.44 0.43 -23.04
N VAL A 165 -11.61 1.33 -23.57
CA VAL A 165 -11.63 2.76 -23.19
C VAL A 165 -13.00 3.38 -23.45
N ASN A 166 -13.65 3.04 -24.56
CA ASN A 166 -14.99 3.53 -24.88
C ASN A 166 -16.07 2.98 -23.92
N GLU A 167 -15.93 1.73 -23.43
CA GLU A 167 -16.84 1.16 -22.43
C GLU A 167 -16.72 1.84 -21.06
N PHE A 168 -15.52 2.29 -20.67
CA PHE A 168 -15.32 3.05 -19.44
C PHE A 168 -15.96 4.46 -19.48
N GLY A 169 -16.23 4.98 -20.68
CA GLY A 169 -16.77 6.32 -20.90
C GLY A 169 -15.86 7.44 -20.38
N GLU A 170 -16.41 8.65 -20.22
CA GLU A 170 -15.68 9.81 -19.65
C GLU A 170 -15.55 9.74 -18.12
N SER A 171 -16.28 8.82 -17.46
CA SER A 171 -16.15 8.56 -16.02
C SER A 171 -14.88 7.77 -15.74
N SER A 172 -13.76 8.48 -15.59
CA SER A 172 -12.50 7.90 -15.14
C SER A 172 -12.61 7.51 -13.65
N LEU A 173 -13.17 6.32 -13.40
CA LEU A 173 -13.03 5.68 -12.09
C LEU A 173 -11.53 5.44 -11.85
N PRO A 174 -10.96 5.90 -10.72
CA PRO A 174 -9.53 5.75 -10.47
C PRO A 174 -9.20 4.29 -10.21
N PHE A 175 -8.20 3.77 -10.93
CA PHE A 175 -7.55 2.51 -10.57
C PHE A 175 -6.76 2.71 -9.27
N LEU A 176 -6.92 1.78 -8.35
CA LEU A 176 -6.15 1.73 -7.12
C LEU A 176 -4.84 0.98 -7.37
N GLU A 177 -3.81 1.25 -6.55
CA GLU A 177 -2.48 0.66 -6.71
C GLU A 177 -2.50 -0.88 -6.69
N GLY A 178 -3.30 -1.44 -5.79
CA GLY A 178 -3.49 -2.87 -5.62
C GLY A 178 -4.42 -3.52 -6.65
N ASP A 179 -5.07 -2.76 -7.53
CA ASP A 179 -5.89 -3.34 -8.58
C ASP A 179 -5.01 -4.20 -9.52
N GLY A 180 -5.51 -5.40 -9.82
CA GLY A 180 -4.75 -6.42 -10.53
C GLY A 180 -3.83 -7.23 -9.60
N ASP A 181 -2.65 -7.57 -10.09
CA ASP A 181 -1.69 -8.46 -9.42
C ASP A 181 -0.89 -7.80 -8.28
N CYS A 182 -0.76 -6.47 -8.30
CA CYS A 182 0.09 -5.73 -7.38
C CYS A 182 -0.26 -5.90 -5.90
N ALA A 183 -1.51 -6.27 -5.57
CA ALA A 183 -1.88 -6.56 -4.19
C ALA A 183 -1.29 -7.89 -3.67
N PHE A 184 -0.85 -8.80 -4.54
CA PHE A 184 -0.35 -10.12 -4.16
C PHE A 184 1.18 -10.21 -4.03
N VAL A 185 1.92 -9.13 -4.35
CA VAL A 185 3.40 -9.10 -4.49
C VAL A 185 4.09 -8.02 -3.68
#